data_AF-A0A1F9WNL7-F1
#
_entry.id   AF-A0A1F9WNL7-F1
#
_cell.length_a   1.000
_cell.length_b   1.000
_cell.length_c   1.000
_cell.angle_alpha   90.00
_cell.angle_beta   90.00
_cell.angle_gamma   90.00
#
_symmetry.space_group_name_H-M   'P 1'
#
loop_
_entity.id
_entity.type
_entity.pdbx_description
1 polymer ?
#
loop_
_entity_poly.entity_id
_entity_poly.type
_entity_poly.pdbx_seq_one_letter_code
_entity_poly.pdbx_strand_id
1 'polypeptide(L)'
;MAEQVRPGLIFFVPKELMKNANSREKDLETIAVLAAASLVFYAVFKNNGFLLAAFLLLFTGLFLKGAASKISTLWLKFAELLGAFNTRLILGLVYFLVLTPIAVAFRLLTRKHANSPRPASDKSYFTVREHTFAAADLEKMW
;
A
#
# COMPACT_ATOMS: atom_id res chain seq x y z
N MET A 1 27.05 49.19 -1.99
CA MET A 1 25.67 49.51 -2.43
C MET A 1 25.17 48.29 -3.19
N ALA A 2 24.01 47.74 -2.80
CA ALA A 2 23.37 46.49 -3.28
C ALA A 2 24.09 45.18 -2.88
N GLU A 3 23.47 44.10 -2.40
CA GLU A 3 22.05 43.75 -2.18
C GLU A 3 22.05 42.64 -1.11
N GLN A 4 21.25 42.78 -0.05
CA GLN A 4 21.01 41.70 0.92
C GLN A 4 20.25 40.55 0.25
N VAL A 5 20.93 39.43 0.01
CA VAL A 5 20.27 38.15 -0.26
C VAL A 5 19.59 37.70 1.04
N ARG A 6 18.29 37.97 1.17
CA ARG A 6 17.48 37.57 2.33
C ARG A 6 17.25 36.05 2.29
N PRO A 7 17.73 35.26 3.26
CA PRO A 7 17.61 33.80 3.27
C PRO A 7 16.21 33.29 3.71
N GLY A 8 15.16 34.10 3.54
CA GLY A 8 13.80 33.81 4.02
C GLY A 8 12.75 33.55 2.94
N LEU A 9 13.09 33.73 1.66
CA LEU A 9 12.13 33.74 0.55
C LEU A 9 12.16 32.47 -0.32
N ILE A 10 12.50 31.31 0.26
CA ILE A 10 12.37 30.00 -0.41
C ILE A 10 11.25 29.15 0.24
N PHE A 11 10.79 29.53 1.44
CA PHE A 11 9.93 28.67 2.26
C PHE A 11 8.42 28.89 2.03
N PHE A 12 8.00 30.01 1.43
CA PHE A 12 6.59 30.35 1.23
C PHE A 12 6.19 30.28 -0.24
N VAL A 13 6.33 29.10 -0.86
CA VAL A 13 5.72 28.84 -2.17
C VAL A 13 4.29 28.34 -1.93
N PRO A 14 3.25 29.12 -2.27
CA PRO A 14 1.87 28.69 -2.09
C PRO A 14 1.58 27.45 -2.95
N LYS A 15 0.91 26.43 -2.38
CA LYS A 15 0.51 25.20 -3.10
C LYS A 15 -0.30 25.45 -4.38
N GLU A 16 -0.94 26.62 -4.48
CA GLU A 16 -1.64 27.13 -5.66
C GLU A 16 -0.70 27.38 -6.87
N LEU A 17 0.59 27.66 -6.63
CA LEU A 17 1.61 27.85 -7.68
C LEU A 17 2.15 26.51 -8.22
N MET A 18 1.88 25.41 -7.52
CA MET A 18 2.21 24.02 -7.89
C MET A 18 0.95 23.26 -8.37
N LYS A 19 -0.11 23.98 -8.74
CA LYS A 19 -1.44 23.41 -9.01
C LYS A 19 -1.73 23.23 -10.50
N ASN A 20 -0.71 23.03 -11.35
CA ASN A 20 -0.89 22.77 -12.79
C ASN A 20 0.23 21.89 -13.37
N ALA A 21 0.63 20.81 -12.68
CA ALA A 21 1.77 20.01 -13.12
C ALA A 21 1.44 18.52 -13.26
N ASN A 22 0.34 18.18 -13.92
CA ASN A 22 0.46 17.06 -14.86
C ASN A 22 1.26 17.62 -16.04
N SER A 23 2.57 17.38 -16.01
CA SER A 23 3.45 17.75 -17.12
C SER A 23 2.88 17.12 -18.38
N ARG A 24 2.84 17.87 -19.49
CA ARG A 24 2.31 17.37 -20.76
C ARG A 24 2.96 16.05 -21.19
N GLU A 25 4.20 15.84 -20.79
CA GLU A 25 4.95 14.58 -20.94
C GLU A 25 4.25 13.41 -20.26
N LYS A 26 3.77 13.56 -19.02
CA LYS A 26 3.07 12.51 -18.27
C LYS A 26 1.72 12.17 -18.89
N ASP A 27 1.01 13.18 -19.41
CA ASP A 27 -0.25 12.96 -20.14
C ASP A 27 0.00 12.19 -21.45
N LEU A 28 1.06 12.53 -22.19
CA LEU A 28 1.46 11.82 -23.41
C LEU A 28 1.96 10.40 -23.13
N GLU A 29 2.78 10.22 -22.09
CA GLU A 29 3.23 8.89 -21.63
C GLU A 29 2.03 8.01 -21.28
N THR A 30 1.06 8.54 -20.53
CA THR A 30 -0.13 7.78 -20.13
C THR A 30 -0.94 7.34 -21.34
N ILE A 31 -1.16 8.23 -22.31
CA ILE A 31 -1.89 7.90 -23.54
C ILE A 31 -1.11 6.91 -24.41
N ALA A 32 0.21 7.07 -24.49
CA ALA A 32 1.07 6.14 -25.22
C ALA A 32 1.03 4.74 -24.58
N VAL A 33 1.06 4.65 -23.24
CA VAL A 33 0.91 3.39 -22.51
C VAL A 33 -0.47 2.77 -22.76
N LEU A 34 -1.54 3.57 -22.75
CA LEU A 34 -2.91 3.10 -23.02
C LEU A 34 -3.07 2.61 -24.48
N ALA A 35 -2.45 3.31 -25.44
CA ALA A 35 -2.42 2.90 -26.83
C ALA A 35 -1.59 1.63 -27.04
N ALA A 36 -0.42 1.52 -26.39
CA ALA A 36 0.42 0.33 -26.42
C ALA A 36 -0.31 -0.88 -25.80
N ALA A 37 -0.99 -0.70 -24.68
CA ALA A 37 -1.83 -1.73 -24.08
C ALA A 37 -2.92 -2.19 -25.07
N SER A 38 -3.61 -1.25 -25.71
CA SER A 38 -4.63 -1.57 -26.72
C SER A 38 -4.07 -2.34 -27.92
N LEU A 39 -2.83 -2.06 -28.35
CA LEU A 39 -2.13 -2.81 -29.40
C LEU A 39 -1.75 -4.24 -28.96
N VAL A 40 -1.31 -4.41 -27.72
CA VAL A 40 -1.05 -5.76 -27.16
C VAL A 40 -2.36 -6.57 -27.12
N PHE A 41 -3.47 -5.94 -26.70
CA PHE A 41 -4.79 -6.57 -26.76
C PHE A 41 -5.20 -6.92 -28.19
N TYR A 42 -4.92 -6.07 -29.17
CA TYR A 42 -5.11 -6.40 -30.58
C TYR A 42 -4.30 -7.64 -31.00
N ALA A 43 -3.05 -7.75 -30.58
CA ALA A 43 -2.20 -8.90 -30.94
C ALA A 43 -2.73 -10.23 -30.37
N VAL A 44 -3.33 -10.20 -29.17
CA VAL A 44 -3.90 -11.40 -28.52
C VAL A 44 -5.27 -11.77 -29.09
N PHE A 45 -6.16 -10.79 -29.26
CA PHE A 45 -7.56 -11.04 -29.63
C PHE A 45 -7.85 -10.92 -31.14
N LYS A 46 -6.90 -10.38 -31.93
CA LYS A 46 -7.02 -10.09 -33.38
C LYS A 46 -8.29 -9.33 -33.79
N ASN A 47 -8.92 -8.60 -32.88
CA ASN A 47 -10.14 -7.86 -33.15
C ASN A 47 -9.84 -6.42 -33.62
N ASN A 48 -10.28 -6.08 -34.83
CA ASN A 48 -10.03 -4.77 -35.46
C ASN A 48 -10.51 -3.56 -34.63
N GLY A 49 -11.45 -3.75 -33.71
CA GLY A 49 -11.92 -2.68 -32.81
C GLY A 49 -10.81 -2.08 -31.93
N PHE A 50 -9.87 -2.90 -31.44
CA PHE A 50 -8.77 -2.41 -30.59
C PHE A 50 -7.74 -1.58 -31.36
N LEU A 51 -7.54 -1.88 -32.63
CA LEU A 51 -6.63 -1.14 -33.50
C LEU A 51 -7.16 0.27 -33.76
N LEU A 52 -8.47 0.40 -34.03
CA LEU A 52 -9.12 1.71 -34.17
C LEU A 52 -9.01 2.54 -32.88
N ALA A 53 -9.22 1.90 -31.72
CA ALA A 53 -9.09 2.57 -30.42
C ALA A 53 -7.67 3.10 -30.21
N ALA A 54 -6.63 2.30 -30.44
CA ALA A 54 -5.24 2.73 -30.31
C ALA A 54 -4.91 3.93 -31.21
N PHE A 55 -5.41 3.92 -32.45
CA PHE A 55 -5.21 5.02 -33.39
C PHE A 55 -5.90 6.31 -32.94
N LEU A 56 -7.14 6.20 -32.47
CA LEU A 56 -7.89 7.34 -31.92
C LEU A 56 -7.24 7.92 -30.66
N LEU A 57 -6.70 7.07 -29.78
CA LEU A 57 -5.98 7.52 -28.59
C LEU A 57 -4.70 8.28 -28.95
N LEU A 58 -3.90 7.77 -29.88
CA LEU A 58 -2.70 8.48 -30.33
C LEU A 58 -3.05 9.79 -31.03
N PHE A 59 -4.08 9.80 -31.86
CA PHE A 59 -4.54 11.00 -32.55
C PHE A 59 -5.01 12.07 -31.55
N THR A 60 -5.84 11.69 -30.59
CA THR A 60 -6.33 12.61 -29.55
C THR A 60 -5.19 13.11 -28.64
N GLY A 61 -4.20 12.25 -28.33
CA GLY A 61 -3.00 12.63 -27.59
C GLY A 61 -2.14 13.68 -28.30
N LEU A 62 -1.98 13.58 -29.63
CA LEU A 62 -1.18 14.51 -30.43
C LEU A 62 -1.88 15.86 -30.65
N PHE A 63 -3.16 15.83 -31.00
CA PHE A 63 -3.88 17.03 -31.47
C PHE A 63 -4.64 17.76 -30.34
N LEU A 64 -5.12 17.05 -29.30
CA LEU A 64 -5.97 17.64 -28.25
C LEU A 64 -5.35 17.50 -26.86
N LYS A 65 -4.51 18.49 -26.48
CA LYS A 65 -3.90 18.58 -25.14
C LYS A 65 -4.91 18.54 -23.99
N GLY A 66 -6.08 19.18 -24.16
CA GLY A 66 -7.11 19.23 -23.12
C GLY A 66 -7.87 17.90 -22.92
N ALA A 67 -8.12 17.16 -24.00
CA ALA A 67 -8.74 15.84 -23.92
C ALA A 67 -7.78 14.81 -23.34
N ALA A 68 -6.53 14.85 -23.79
CA ALA A 68 -5.43 14.04 -23.29
C ALA A 68 -5.30 14.13 -21.76
N SER A 69 -5.28 15.34 -21.22
CA SER A 69 -5.14 15.57 -19.78
C SER A 69 -6.33 15.04 -18.97
N LYS A 70 -7.56 15.15 -19.49
CA LYS A 70 -8.75 14.58 -18.85
C LYS A 70 -8.72 13.05 -18.81
N ILE A 71 -8.34 12.40 -19.92
CA ILE A 71 -8.22 10.95 -20.00
C ILE A 71 -7.13 10.46 -19.04
N SER A 72 -5.96 11.09 -19.07
CA SER A 72 -4.84 10.81 -18.17
C SER A 72 -5.26 10.91 -16.70
N THR A 73 -5.91 12.02 -16.32
CA THR A 73 -6.38 12.22 -14.93
C THR A 73 -7.41 11.18 -14.51
N LEU A 74 -8.36 10.84 -15.39
CA LEU A 74 -9.37 9.81 -15.10
C LEU A 74 -8.73 8.44 -14.92
N TRP A 75 -7.79 8.10 -15.80
CA TRP A 75 -7.05 6.84 -15.75
C TRP A 75 -6.20 6.73 -14.48
N LEU A 76 -5.48 7.80 -14.12
CA LEU A 76 -4.67 7.83 -12.90
C LEU A 76 -5.53 7.69 -11.63
N LYS A 77 -6.69 8.37 -11.56
CA LYS A 77 -7.65 8.16 -10.47
C LYS A 77 -8.15 6.72 -10.38
N PHE A 78 -8.40 6.09 -11.52
CA PHE A 78 -8.78 4.68 -11.57
C PHE A 78 -7.64 3.78 -11.06
N ALA A 79 -6.39 4.06 -11.46
CA ALA A 79 -5.21 3.34 -11.00
C ALA A 79 -4.97 3.50 -9.49
N GLU A 80 -5.19 4.70 -8.93
CA GLU A 80 -5.13 4.94 -7.48
C GLU A 80 -6.15 4.10 -6.72
N LEU A 81 -7.39 4.05 -7.21
CA LEU A 81 -8.45 3.23 -6.60
C LEU A 81 -8.11 1.74 -6.67
N LEU A 82 -7.62 1.27 -7.81
CA LEU A 82 -7.13 -0.09 -7.99
C LEU A 82 -5.95 -0.40 -7.06
N GLY A 83 -5.01 0.53 -6.90
CA GLY A 83 -3.86 0.38 -6.00
C GLY A 83 -4.29 0.27 -4.53
N ALA A 84 -5.26 1.08 -4.11
CA ALA A 84 -5.82 1.02 -2.76
C ALA A 84 -6.54 -0.32 -2.51
N PHE A 85 -7.30 -0.81 -3.50
CA PHE A 85 -7.95 -2.11 -3.41
C PHE A 85 -6.93 -3.26 -3.38
N ASN A 86 -5.95 -3.23 -4.28
CA ASN A 86 -4.90 -4.25 -4.39
C ASN A 86 -4.06 -4.36 -3.12
N THR A 87 -3.73 -3.22 -2.48
CA THR A 87 -2.98 -3.23 -1.21
C THR A 87 -3.74 -3.98 -0.12
N ARG A 88 -5.05 -3.74 0.01
CA ARG A 88 -5.90 -4.45 0.99
C ARG A 88 -6.04 -5.93 0.63
N LEU A 89 -6.19 -6.24 -0.66
CA LEU A 89 -6.29 -7.61 -1.16
C LEU A 89 -5.01 -8.41 -0.88
N ILE A 90 -3.84 -7.87 -1.23
CA ILE A 90 -2.54 -8.51 -0.97
C ILE A 90 -2.33 -8.70 0.52
N LEU A 91 -2.59 -7.68 1.34
CA LEU A 91 -2.42 -7.80 2.79
C LEU A 91 -3.36 -8.86 3.38
N GLY A 92 -4.62 -8.89 2.95
CA GLY A 92 -5.58 -9.92 3.36
C GLY A 92 -5.16 -11.32 2.92
N LEU A 93 -4.67 -11.47 1.68
CA LEU A 93 -4.15 -12.73 1.17
C LEU A 93 -2.93 -13.20 1.96
N VAL A 94 -1.96 -12.33 2.22
CA VAL A 94 -0.77 -12.65 3.02
C VAL A 94 -1.18 -13.03 4.45
N TYR A 95 -2.12 -12.31 5.05
CA TYR A 95 -2.62 -12.65 6.37
C TYR A 95 -3.25 -14.06 6.39
N PHE A 96 -4.09 -14.38 5.41
CA PHE A 96 -4.84 -15.63 5.40
C PHE A 96 -3.99 -16.83 4.95
N LEU A 97 -3.11 -16.66 3.96
CA LEU A 97 -2.28 -17.72 3.40
C LEU A 97 -0.96 -17.94 4.15
N VAL A 98 -0.44 -16.93 4.85
CA VAL A 98 0.86 -17.01 5.54
C VAL A 98 0.67 -16.90 7.05
N LEU A 99 0.18 -15.77 7.57
CA LEU A 99 0.13 -15.56 9.02
C LEU A 99 -0.83 -16.52 9.72
N THR A 100 -2.02 -16.73 9.14
CA THR A 100 -3.04 -17.59 9.73
C THR A 100 -2.59 -19.05 9.88
N PRO A 101 -2.04 -19.73 8.85
CA PRO A 101 -1.55 -21.09 9.02
C PRO A 101 -0.35 -21.15 9.97
N ILE A 102 0.52 -20.13 10.01
CA ILE A 102 1.61 -20.06 10.99
C ILE A 102 1.04 -19.99 12.42
N ALA A 103 0.05 -19.13 12.66
CA ALA A 103 -0.59 -18.99 13.97
C ALA A 103 -1.34 -20.28 14.38
N VAL A 104 -2.02 -20.93 13.44
CA VAL A 104 -2.68 -22.23 13.66
C VAL A 104 -1.64 -23.31 13.97
N ALA A 105 -0.55 -23.40 13.20
CA ALA A 105 0.54 -24.34 13.44
C ALA A 105 1.16 -24.10 14.82
N PHE A 106 1.45 -22.85 15.19
CA PHE A 106 1.94 -22.50 16.51
C PHE A 106 0.96 -22.89 17.61
N ARG A 107 -0.35 -22.67 17.42
CA ARG A 107 -1.37 -23.08 18.40
C ARG A 107 -1.47 -24.60 18.55
N LEU A 108 -1.27 -25.36 17.48
CA LEU A 108 -1.26 -26.83 17.51
C LEU A 108 0.00 -27.36 18.22
N LEU A 109 1.16 -26.75 17.99
CA LEU A 109 2.44 -27.16 18.59
C LEU A 109 2.56 -26.72 20.06
N THR A 110 2.14 -25.49 20.39
CA THR A 110 2.25 -24.88 21.73
C THR A 110 1.08 -25.23 22.66
N ARG A 111 0.09 -25.99 22.17
CA ARG A 111 -1.11 -26.41 22.95
C ARG A 111 -0.77 -27.15 24.26
N LYS A 112 0.45 -27.66 24.42
CA LYS A 112 0.87 -28.40 25.62
C LYS A 112 1.36 -27.56 26.80
N HIS A 113 1.63 -26.25 26.69
CA HIS A 113 2.25 -25.51 27.81
C HIS A 113 1.52 -24.26 28.29
N ALA A 114 0.66 -23.62 27.48
CA ALA A 114 0.01 -22.36 27.89
C ALA A 114 -1.35 -22.52 28.56
N ASN A 115 -1.99 -23.70 28.46
CA ASN A 115 -3.34 -23.96 28.98
C ASN A 115 -3.43 -25.42 29.48
N SER A 116 -2.62 -25.79 30.47
CA SER A 116 -2.99 -26.98 31.25
C SER A 116 -4.35 -26.67 31.89
N PRO A 117 -5.43 -27.41 31.58
CA PRO A 117 -6.67 -27.26 32.32
C PRO A 117 -6.35 -27.52 33.78
N ARG A 118 -6.65 -26.53 34.59
CA ARG A 118 -6.63 -26.60 36.04
C ARG A 118 -7.29 -27.93 36.48
N PRO A 119 -6.62 -28.77 37.30
CA PRO A 119 -7.33 -29.88 37.92
C PRO A 119 -8.48 -29.32 38.77
N ALA A 120 -9.68 -29.89 38.63
CA ALA A 120 -10.90 -29.40 39.27
C ALA A 120 -10.83 -29.37 40.82
N SER A 121 -9.76 -29.90 41.41
CA SER A 121 -9.49 -29.92 42.85
C SER A 121 -9.08 -28.57 43.44
N ASP A 122 -8.50 -27.68 42.66
CA ASP A 122 -7.88 -26.48 43.21
C ASP A 122 -8.86 -25.29 43.21
N LYS A 123 -8.72 -24.34 44.16
CA LYS A 123 -9.52 -23.09 44.23
C LYS A 123 -8.92 -21.82 43.59
N SER A 124 -7.59 -21.67 43.52
CA SER A 124 -6.94 -20.57 42.76
C SER A 124 -5.80 -21.00 41.81
N TYR A 125 -5.50 -20.20 40.76
CA TYR A 125 -4.36 -20.42 39.83
C TYR A 125 -3.01 -20.16 40.49
N PHE A 126 -3.01 -19.53 41.67
CA PHE A 126 -1.81 -19.34 42.47
C PHE A 126 -1.42 -20.67 43.12
N THR A 127 -0.21 -21.13 42.83
CA THR A 127 0.46 -22.18 43.60
C THR A 127 1.02 -21.57 44.87
N VAL A 128 0.66 -22.09 46.05
CA VAL A 128 1.30 -21.67 47.31
C VAL A 128 2.75 -22.10 47.26
N ARG A 129 3.67 -21.14 47.25
CA ARG A 129 5.11 -21.41 47.36
C ARG A 129 5.49 -21.26 48.83
N GLU A 130 5.73 -22.38 49.49
CA GLU A 130 6.33 -22.42 50.83
C GLU A 130 7.84 -22.11 50.71
N HIS A 131 8.16 -20.87 50.34
CA HIS A 131 9.53 -20.39 50.23
C HIS A 131 9.89 -19.56 51.45
N THR A 132 10.95 -19.94 52.16
CA THR A 132 11.48 -19.16 53.29
C THR A 132 12.32 -18.01 52.72
N PHE A 133 11.85 -16.78 52.88
CA PHE A 133 12.53 -15.60 52.32
C PHE A 133 13.90 -15.40 52.98
N ALA A 134 14.95 -15.37 52.16
CA ALA A 134 16.30 -15.04 52.61
C ALA A 134 16.64 -13.59 52.23
N ALA A 135 17.61 -12.99 52.92
CA ALA A 135 18.05 -11.61 52.65
C ALA A 135 18.50 -11.41 51.18
N ALA A 136 19.07 -12.45 50.57
CA ALA A 136 19.49 -12.45 49.17
C ALA A 136 18.33 -12.28 48.17
N ASP A 137 17.10 -12.70 48.51
CA ASP A 137 15.94 -12.55 47.63
C ASP A 137 15.45 -11.08 47.56
N LEU A 138 15.82 -10.27 48.54
CA LEU A 138 15.45 -8.86 48.63
C LEU A 138 16.45 -7.93 47.93
N GLU A 139 17.59 -8.47 47.44
CA GLU A 139 18.59 -7.64 46.76
C GLU A 139 18.19 -7.28 45.32
N LYS A 140 17.26 -8.04 44.71
CA LYS A 140 16.74 -7.78 43.36
C LYS A 140 15.23 -7.74 43.38
N MET A 141 14.68 -6.64 43.87
CA MET A 141 13.23 -6.40 43.93
C MET A 141 12.62 -5.88 42.61
N TRP A 142 13.41 -5.71 41.54
CA TRP A 142 12.98 -5.19 40.24
C TRP A 142 13.35 -6.12 39.08
#